data_AF-A0A258EVB6-F1
#
_entry.id   AF-A0A258EVB6-F1
#
_cell.length_a   1.000
_cell.length_b   1.000
_cell.length_c   1.000
_cell.angle_alpha   90.00
_cell.angle_beta   90.00
_cell.angle_gamma   90.00
#
_symmetry.space_group_name_H-M   'P 1'
#
loop_
_entity.id
_entity.type
_entity.pdbx_description
1 polymer ?
#
loop_
_entity_poly.entity_id
_entity_poly.type
_entity_poly.pdbx_seq_one_letter_code
_entity_poly.pdbx_strand_id
1 'polypeptide(L)'
;MTGTWAYMTASDLGREIGTGRIHPVELVEAFLDSIDTHPLAPRIYARATPDRARGEAMAAAARAKTGLRKGNLDGVPVSWKDLFDTAGIATEAGSALLRHRTPETDAVVLQSTTQSGLVCLGKTHMSELAFSGLGLNPVTGTPPCLNDDRAVPGGSSSGAAASVAFGLAPAAIGSDTGGSVRIPAAWNDLVGLKTTHGSLPMAGTVPLCETFDTIGPLAHSVEDCAHLLAALHGQRPADLTGASLSGARLAVLETVALDDLRDRPAQGFEDAV
;
A
#
# COMPACT_ATOMS: atom_id res chain seq x y z
N MET A 1 -15.45 17.18 1.88
CA MET A 1 -15.01 17.05 3.30
C MET A 1 -13.79 16.13 3.44
N THR A 2 -13.01 15.92 2.37
CA THR A 2 -11.91 14.94 2.31
C THR A 2 -10.59 15.49 2.84
N GLY A 3 -10.42 16.81 2.87
CA GLY A 3 -9.24 17.48 3.39
C GLY A 3 -8.92 17.16 4.86
N THR A 4 -9.89 16.66 5.64
CA THR A 4 -9.68 16.32 7.06
C THR A 4 -9.00 14.96 7.25
N TRP A 5 -9.15 14.01 6.32
CA TRP A 5 -8.69 12.61 6.50
C TRP A 5 -7.58 12.18 5.55
N ALA A 6 -7.39 12.90 4.44
CA ALA A 6 -6.50 12.51 3.34
C ALA A 6 -5.07 12.16 3.77
N TYR A 7 -4.54 12.82 4.81
CA TYR A 7 -3.17 12.64 5.30
C TYR A 7 -3.11 12.11 6.74
N MET A 8 -4.23 11.63 7.29
CA MET A 8 -4.20 10.90 8.54
C MET A 8 -3.54 9.54 8.34
N THR A 9 -2.77 9.08 9.32
CA THR A 9 -2.21 7.72 9.30
C THR A 9 -3.34 6.69 9.29
N ALA A 10 -3.11 5.52 8.69
CA ALA A 10 -4.08 4.44 8.70
C ALA A 10 -4.43 4.02 10.14
N SER A 11 -3.44 4.07 11.03
CA SER A 11 -3.57 3.75 12.45
C SER A 11 -4.41 4.78 13.20
N ASP A 12 -4.28 6.07 12.91
CA ASP A 12 -5.13 7.11 13.49
C ASP A 12 -6.58 6.98 13.02
N LEU A 13 -6.81 6.79 11.72
CA LEU A 13 -8.15 6.52 11.20
C LEU A 13 -8.78 5.29 11.89
N GLY A 14 -7.98 4.25 12.09
CA GLY A 14 -8.36 3.06 12.84
C GLY A 14 -8.76 3.33 14.29
N ARG A 15 -8.01 4.19 14.99
CA ARG A 15 -8.33 4.64 16.36
C ARG A 15 -9.63 5.44 16.38
N GLU A 16 -9.79 6.39 15.46
CA GLU A 16 -10.97 7.24 15.37
C GLU A 16 -12.25 6.43 15.10
N ILE A 17 -12.18 5.43 14.22
CA ILE A 17 -13.26 4.44 14.03
C ILE A 17 -13.57 3.71 15.33
N GLY A 18 -12.53 3.28 16.06
CA GLY A 18 -12.68 2.58 17.33
C GLY A 18 -13.38 3.39 18.41
N THR A 19 -13.16 4.71 18.42
CA THR A 19 -13.85 5.62 19.33
C THR A 19 -15.23 6.06 18.85
N GLY A 20 -15.63 5.70 17.63
CA GLY A 20 -16.89 6.11 17.00
C GLY A 20 -16.90 7.55 16.47
N ARG A 21 -15.74 8.23 16.42
CA ARG A 21 -15.61 9.59 15.86
C ARG A 21 -15.61 9.60 14.33
N ILE A 22 -15.19 8.50 13.70
CA ILE A 22 -15.29 8.29 12.25
C ILE A 22 -16.17 7.07 11.98
N HIS A 23 -17.16 7.22 11.10
CA HIS A 23 -17.92 6.10 10.59
C HIS A 23 -17.20 5.49 9.36
N PRO A 24 -16.91 4.17 9.32
CA PRO A 24 -16.14 3.56 8.23
C PRO A 24 -16.73 3.80 6.83
N VAL A 25 -18.05 3.80 6.70
CA VAL A 25 -18.72 4.08 5.41
C VAL A 25 -18.46 5.52 4.96
N GLU A 26 -18.53 6.50 5.87
CA GLU A 26 -18.26 7.90 5.52
C GLU A 26 -16.81 8.09 5.11
N LEU A 27 -15.88 7.42 5.80
CA LEU A 27 -14.45 7.41 5.45
C LEU A 27 -14.23 6.87 4.03
N VAL A 28 -14.88 5.76 3.68
CA VAL A 28 -14.76 5.15 2.36
C VAL A 28 -15.39 6.01 1.27
N GLU A 29 -16.57 6.59 1.49
CA GLU A 29 -17.14 7.53 0.52
C GLU A 29 -16.21 8.73 0.30
N ALA A 30 -15.62 9.28 1.36
CA ALA A 30 -14.68 10.39 1.23
C ALA A 30 -13.45 10.04 0.36
N PHE A 31 -12.87 8.85 0.52
CA PHE A 31 -11.77 8.42 -0.35
C PHE A 31 -12.22 8.10 -1.78
N LEU A 32 -13.39 7.47 -1.96
CA LEU A 32 -13.95 7.24 -3.30
C LEU A 32 -14.25 8.56 -4.04
N ASP A 33 -14.83 9.54 -3.37
CA ASP A 33 -15.06 10.89 -3.91
C ASP A 33 -13.74 11.58 -4.27
N SER A 34 -12.70 11.40 -3.44
CA SER A 34 -11.36 11.93 -3.73
C SER A 34 -10.77 11.27 -4.98
N ILE A 35 -10.90 9.94 -5.11
CA ILE A 35 -10.43 9.22 -6.30
C ILE A 35 -11.19 9.68 -7.55
N ASP A 36 -12.51 9.89 -7.47
CA ASP A 36 -13.33 10.31 -8.61
C ASP A 36 -12.99 11.73 -9.08
N THR A 37 -12.74 12.65 -8.14
CA THR A 37 -12.59 14.08 -8.43
C THR A 37 -11.14 14.54 -8.59
N HIS A 38 -10.15 13.76 -8.14
CA HIS A 38 -8.76 14.19 -8.18
C HIS A 38 -8.17 14.13 -9.60
N PRO A 39 -7.57 15.21 -10.12
CA PRO A 39 -7.15 15.31 -11.53
C PRO A 39 -6.05 14.31 -11.91
N LEU A 40 -5.25 13.85 -10.94
CA LEU A 40 -4.19 12.86 -11.16
C LEU A 40 -4.66 11.42 -10.94
N ALA A 41 -5.88 11.18 -10.42
CA ALA A 41 -6.37 9.83 -10.13
C ALA A 41 -6.34 8.88 -11.34
N PRO A 42 -6.66 9.31 -12.59
CA PRO A 42 -6.54 8.43 -13.76
C PRO A 42 -5.12 7.92 -14.02
N ARG A 43 -4.10 8.63 -13.52
CA ARG A 43 -2.68 8.23 -13.60
C ARG A 43 -2.22 7.42 -12.39
N ILE A 44 -3.01 7.34 -11.31
CA ILE A 44 -2.68 6.64 -10.05
C ILE A 44 -3.46 5.33 -9.93
N TYR A 45 -4.77 5.35 -10.21
CA TYR A 45 -5.66 4.19 -10.16
C TYR A 45 -5.87 3.60 -11.54
N ALA A 46 -5.71 2.29 -11.64
CA ALA A 46 -6.14 1.51 -12.79
C ALA A 46 -7.66 1.28 -12.77
N ARG A 47 -8.27 1.16 -11.57
CA ARG A 47 -9.72 1.17 -11.32
C ARG A 47 -10.02 1.28 -9.82
N ALA A 48 -11.14 1.88 -9.46
CA ALA A 48 -11.70 1.80 -8.11
C ALA A 48 -12.59 0.56 -7.95
N THR A 49 -12.90 0.18 -6.71
CA THR A 49 -13.82 -0.94 -6.38
C THR A 49 -14.94 -0.47 -5.45
N PRO A 50 -15.78 0.49 -5.85
CA PRO A 50 -16.71 1.18 -4.96
C PRO A 50 -17.70 0.24 -4.27
N ASP A 51 -18.30 -0.72 -4.99
CA ASP A 51 -19.29 -1.64 -4.41
C ASP A 51 -18.66 -2.56 -3.37
N ARG A 52 -17.46 -3.07 -3.65
CA ARG A 52 -16.68 -3.86 -2.68
C ARG A 52 -16.32 -3.02 -1.46
N ALA A 53 -15.78 -1.83 -1.70
CA ALA A 53 -15.33 -0.93 -0.64
C ALA A 53 -16.48 -0.60 0.33
N ARG A 54 -17.66 -0.27 -0.22
CA ARG A 54 -18.88 -0.02 0.55
C ARG A 54 -19.32 -1.24 1.35
N GLY A 55 -19.35 -2.42 0.74
CA GLY A 55 -19.73 -3.66 1.43
C GLY A 55 -18.81 -4.00 2.60
N GLU A 56 -17.50 -3.89 2.41
CA GLU A 56 -16.50 -4.13 3.45
C GLU A 56 -16.58 -3.07 4.57
N ALA A 57 -16.81 -1.80 4.23
CA ALA A 57 -17.01 -0.72 5.18
C ALA A 57 -18.28 -0.88 6.03
N MET A 58 -19.39 -1.32 5.42
CA MET A 58 -20.63 -1.64 6.13
C MET A 58 -20.42 -2.79 7.12
N ALA A 59 -19.67 -3.82 6.73
CA ALA A 59 -19.32 -4.92 7.61
C ALA A 59 -18.45 -4.45 8.80
N ALA A 60 -17.49 -3.55 8.55
CA ALA A 60 -16.68 -2.93 9.60
C ALA A 60 -17.52 -2.06 10.55
N ALA A 61 -18.45 -1.26 10.02
CA ALA A 61 -19.35 -0.45 10.83
C ALA A 61 -20.24 -1.31 11.75
N ALA A 62 -20.75 -2.44 11.26
CA ALA A 62 -21.52 -3.39 12.07
C ALA A 62 -20.68 -3.99 13.22
N ARG A 63 -19.41 -4.31 12.95
CA ARG A 63 -18.46 -4.79 13.99
C ARG A 63 -18.13 -3.70 14.99
N ALA A 64 -17.88 -2.47 14.54
CA ALA A 64 -17.59 -1.33 15.41
C ALA A 64 -18.76 -1.06 16.39
N LYS A 65 -20.00 -1.03 15.88
CA LYS A 65 -21.20 -0.81 16.69
C LYS A 65 -21.41 -1.86 17.79
N THR A 66 -20.96 -3.09 17.56
CA THR A 66 -21.13 -4.23 18.47
C THR A 66 -19.90 -4.53 19.34
N GLY A 67 -18.85 -3.71 19.24
CA GLY A 67 -17.59 -3.93 19.98
C GLY A 67 -16.79 -5.15 19.49
N LEU A 68 -17.05 -5.63 18.27
CA LEU A 68 -16.44 -6.82 17.67
C LEU A 68 -15.40 -6.47 16.60
N ARG A 69 -14.72 -5.33 16.72
CA ARG A 69 -13.68 -4.91 15.79
C ARG A 69 -12.56 -5.96 15.72
N LYS A 70 -12.02 -6.19 14.52
CA LYS A 70 -10.98 -7.18 14.24
C LYS A 70 -9.57 -6.72 14.61
N GLY A 71 -9.36 -5.42 14.74
CA GLY A 71 -8.09 -4.80 15.09
C GLY A 71 -8.14 -3.30 14.88
N ASN A 72 -6.99 -2.64 15.02
CA ASN A 72 -6.92 -1.19 14.86
C ASN A 72 -7.38 -0.75 13.45
N LEU A 73 -7.00 -1.48 12.42
CA LEU A 73 -7.31 -1.14 11.03
C LEU A 73 -8.68 -1.65 10.52
N ASP A 74 -9.55 -2.18 11.38
CA ASP A 74 -10.89 -2.63 10.96
C ASP A 74 -11.73 -1.44 10.49
N GLY A 75 -12.08 -1.43 9.20
CA GLY A 75 -12.79 -0.36 8.50
C GLY A 75 -11.90 0.65 7.77
N VAL A 76 -10.57 0.50 7.83
CA VAL A 76 -9.64 1.41 7.17
C VAL A 76 -9.49 1.04 5.69
N PRO A 77 -9.67 2.00 4.75
CA PRO A 77 -9.48 1.77 3.33
C PRO A 77 -8.00 1.67 2.94
N VAL A 78 -7.69 0.78 2.00
CA VAL A 78 -6.36 0.56 1.43
C VAL A 78 -6.44 0.37 -0.08
N SER A 79 -5.43 0.86 -0.78
CA SER A 79 -5.28 0.63 -2.23
C SER A 79 -4.36 -0.56 -2.53
N TRP A 80 -4.57 -1.22 -3.67
CA TRP A 80 -3.86 -2.45 -4.02
C TRP A 80 -3.21 -2.33 -5.38
N LYS A 81 -1.95 -2.73 -5.53
CA LYS A 81 -1.32 -2.85 -6.84
C LYS A 81 -2.10 -3.78 -7.78
N ASP A 82 -2.13 -3.49 -9.08
CA ASP A 82 -2.93 -4.23 -10.07
C ASP A 82 -2.42 -5.65 -10.42
N LEU A 83 -1.49 -6.21 -9.64
CA LEU A 83 -1.06 -7.61 -9.76
C LEU A 83 -1.72 -8.55 -8.76
N PHE A 84 -2.43 -8.01 -7.76
CA PHE A 84 -3.15 -8.82 -6.78
C PHE A 84 -4.49 -9.21 -7.37
N ASP A 85 -4.77 -10.50 -7.51
CA ASP A 85 -6.07 -10.96 -7.98
C ASP A 85 -7.19 -10.45 -7.08
N THR A 86 -8.26 -9.99 -7.69
CA THR A 86 -9.44 -9.45 -7.02
C THR A 86 -10.66 -10.02 -7.70
N ALA A 87 -11.45 -10.81 -6.98
CA ALA A 87 -12.57 -11.56 -7.52
C ALA A 87 -13.55 -10.64 -8.24
N GLY A 88 -13.84 -10.94 -9.51
CA GLY A 88 -14.76 -10.17 -10.35
C GLY A 88 -14.24 -8.79 -10.80
N ILE A 89 -12.98 -8.44 -10.47
CA ILE A 89 -12.35 -7.18 -10.87
C ILE A 89 -11.14 -7.47 -11.75
N ALA A 90 -11.07 -6.83 -12.91
CA ALA A 90 -9.98 -7.04 -13.85
C ALA A 90 -8.61 -6.73 -13.19
N THR A 91 -7.70 -7.69 -13.28
CA THR A 91 -6.33 -7.66 -12.73
C THR A 91 -5.35 -7.87 -13.88
N GLU A 92 -4.78 -6.78 -14.37
CA GLU A 92 -4.09 -6.72 -15.67
C GLU A 92 -2.58 -6.48 -15.53
N ALA A 93 -2.08 -6.32 -14.30
CA ALA A 93 -0.67 -6.08 -13.97
C ALA A 93 -0.01 -4.97 -14.82
N GLY A 94 -0.78 -3.94 -15.17
CA GLY A 94 -0.33 -2.83 -16.00
C GLY A 94 0.04 -3.21 -17.44
N SER A 95 -0.40 -4.36 -17.95
CA SER A 95 -0.02 -4.87 -19.28
C SER A 95 -1.21 -5.04 -20.21
N ALA A 96 -1.02 -4.70 -21.49
CA ALA A 96 -1.99 -5.01 -22.53
C ALA A 96 -2.16 -6.53 -22.76
N LEU A 97 -1.16 -7.34 -22.38
CA LEU A 97 -1.19 -8.80 -22.50
C LEU A 97 -2.29 -9.43 -21.63
N LEU A 98 -2.55 -8.85 -20.46
CA LEU A 98 -3.52 -9.36 -19.50
C LEU A 98 -4.82 -8.56 -19.52
N ARG A 99 -5.05 -7.75 -20.57
CA ARG A 99 -6.27 -6.96 -20.69
C ARG A 99 -7.51 -7.87 -20.56
N HIS A 100 -8.47 -7.44 -19.75
CA HIS A 100 -9.70 -8.16 -19.42
C HIS A 100 -9.53 -9.44 -18.61
N ARG A 101 -8.31 -9.79 -18.14
CA ARG A 101 -8.12 -10.90 -17.19
C ARG A 101 -8.85 -10.57 -15.90
N THR A 102 -9.92 -11.30 -15.62
CA THR A 102 -10.77 -11.11 -14.44
C THR A 102 -10.73 -12.39 -13.60
N PRO A 103 -10.02 -12.39 -12.46
CA PRO A 103 -9.95 -13.56 -11.58
C PRO A 103 -11.31 -13.88 -10.94
N GLU A 104 -11.56 -15.17 -10.70
CA GLU A 104 -12.74 -15.63 -9.95
C GLU A 104 -12.54 -15.60 -8.44
N THR A 105 -11.28 -15.53 -7.98
CA THR A 105 -10.92 -15.55 -6.56
C THR A 105 -9.95 -14.42 -6.24
N ASP A 106 -10.01 -13.94 -5.01
CA ASP A 106 -9.05 -12.97 -4.47
C ASP A 106 -7.69 -13.63 -4.25
N ALA A 107 -6.62 -12.83 -4.38
CA ALA A 107 -5.32 -13.17 -3.84
C ALA A 107 -5.43 -13.57 -2.37
N VAL A 108 -4.65 -14.56 -1.92
CA VAL A 108 -4.77 -15.06 -0.54
C VAL A 108 -4.55 -13.94 0.49
N VAL A 109 -3.60 -13.05 0.25
CA VAL A 109 -3.37 -11.87 1.11
C VAL A 109 -4.53 -10.87 1.12
N LEU A 110 -5.26 -10.72 0.01
CA LEU A 110 -6.47 -9.89 -0.04
C LEU A 110 -7.58 -10.52 0.80
N GLN A 111 -7.74 -11.85 0.74
CA GLN A 111 -8.67 -12.57 1.61
C GLN A 111 -8.33 -12.38 3.09
N SER A 112 -7.06 -12.54 3.48
CA SER A 112 -6.60 -12.39 4.87
C SER A 112 -6.83 -10.96 5.42
N THR A 113 -6.60 -9.95 4.59
CA THR A 113 -6.78 -8.54 4.97
C THR A 113 -8.26 -8.15 5.03
N THR A 114 -9.09 -8.59 4.08
CA THR A 114 -10.55 -8.42 4.16
C THR A 114 -11.12 -9.09 5.43
N GLN A 115 -10.65 -10.29 5.79
CA GLN A 115 -11.04 -10.97 7.04
C GLN A 115 -10.57 -10.22 8.31
N SER A 116 -9.45 -9.51 8.21
CA SER A 116 -8.92 -8.61 9.26
C SER A 116 -9.64 -7.26 9.30
N GLY A 117 -10.59 -7.02 8.39
CA GLY A 117 -11.46 -5.85 8.35
C GLY A 117 -10.95 -4.68 7.51
N LEU A 118 -9.87 -4.85 6.75
CA LEU A 118 -9.43 -3.83 5.79
C LEU A 118 -10.42 -3.71 4.63
N VAL A 119 -10.49 -2.51 4.04
CA VAL A 119 -11.37 -2.19 2.93
C VAL A 119 -10.56 -1.96 1.65
N CYS A 120 -10.89 -2.64 0.56
CA CYS A 120 -10.23 -2.52 -0.74
C CYS A 120 -10.83 -1.34 -1.55
N LEU A 121 -10.07 -0.25 -1.69
CA LEU A 121 -10.49 0.92 -2.48
C LEU A 121 -10.41 0.70 -3.98
N GLY A 122 -9.45 -0.09 -4.44
CA GLY A 122 -9.22 -0.31 -5.86
C GLY A 122 -7.82 -0.77 -6.21
N LYS A 123 -7.60 -0.87 -7.52
CA LYS A 123 -6.35 -1.29 -8.16
C LYS A 123 -5.56 -0.08 -8.62
N THR A 124 -4.28 0.00 -8.28
CA THR A 124 -3.38 1.09 -8.67
C THR A 124 -2.52 0.72 -9.86
N HIS A 125 -2.17 1.71 -10.68
CA HIS A 125 -1.20 1.55 -11.75
C HIS A 125 0.15 1.06 -11.22
N MET A 126 0.92 0.43 -12.11
CA MET A 126 2.23 -0.15 -11.82
C MET A 126 3.06 -0.18 -13.10
N SER A 127 4.38 -0.37 -12.98
CA SER A 127 5.17 -0.74 -14.15
C SER A 127 4.68 -2.06 -14.73
N GLU A 128 4.67 -2.17 -16.05
CA GLU A 128 4.16 -3.33 -16.79
C GLU A 128 4.80 -4.62 -16.26
N LEU A 129 3.97 -5.59 -15.86
CA LEU A 129 4.39 -6.89 -15.31
C LEU A 129 5.39 -6.78 -14.15
N ALA A 130 5.30 -5.70 -13.39
CA ALA A 130 6.18 -5.34 -12.29
C ALA A 130 7.66 -5.10 -12.69
N PHE A 131 7.99 -5.06 -13.98
CA PHE A 131 9.36 -5.02 -14.49
C PHE A 131 9.86 -3.59 -14.76
N SER A 132 10.04 -2.81 -13.69
CA SER A 132 10.87 -1.60 -13.69
C SER A 132 10.92 -0.97 -12.30
N GLY A 133 12.11 -0.55 -11.87
CA GLY A 133 12.29 0.25 -10.65
C GLY A 133 11.91 1.73 -10.82
N LEU A 134 11.69 2.20 -12.07
CA LEU A 134 11.37 3.60 -12.34
C LEU A 134 9.89 3.92 -12.10
N GLY A 135 8.98 2.95 -12.23
CA GLY A 135 7.54 3.21 -12.10
C GLY A 135 6.87 3.75 -13.37
N LEU A 136 7.64 3.87 -14.45
CA LEU A 136 7.12 4.19 -15.79
C LEU A 136 6.27 3.04 -16.32
N ASN A 137 5.16 3.40 -16.97
CA ASN A 137 4.36 2.50 -17.77
C ASN A 137 3.70 3.29 -18.92
N PRO A 138 4.20 3.18 -20.17
CA PRO A 138 3.62 3.84 -21.32
C PRO A 138 2.34 3.14 -21.84
N VAL A 139 2.03 1.94 -21.37
CA VAL A 139 0.89 1.14 -21.83
C VAL A 139 -0.41 1.53 -21.14
N THR A 140 -0.36 1.80 -19.82
CA THR A 140 -1.56 2.03 -19.00
C THR A 140 -1.58 3.41 -18.35
N GLY A 141 -0.51 3.79 -17.67
CA GLY A 141 -0.42 5.08 -16.99
C GLY A 141 0.80 5.15 -16.09
N THR A 142 1.43 6.33 -16.06
CA THR A 142 2.56 6.61 -15.19
C THR A 142 2.12 7.59 -14.10
N PRO A 143 2.12 7.20 -12.82
CA PRO A 143 1.81 8.11 -11.71
C PRO A 143 2.79 9.28 -11.60
N PRO A 144 2.37 10.42 -11.00
CA PRO A 144 3.28 11.51 -10.66
C PRO A 144 4.21 11.12 -9.49
N CYS A 145 5.38 11.74 -9.41
CA CYS A 145 6.22 11.71 -8.22
C CYS A 145 5.86 12.91 -7.33
N LEU A 146 5.74 12.70 -6.00
CA LEU A 146 5.35 13.75 -5.05
C LEU A 146 6.31 14.95 -5.07
N ASN A 147 7.61 14.66 -5.19
CA ASN A 147 8.69 15.63 -5.03
C ASN A 147 9.05 16.39 -6.33
N ASP A 148 8.68 15.86 -7.49
CA ASP A 148 8.94 16.47 -8.81
C ASP A 148 8.01 15.84 -9.85
N ASP A 149 7.07 16.61 -10.39
CA ASP A 149 6.07 16.11 -11.37
C ASP A 149 6.67 15.69 -12.72
N ARG A 150 7.93 16.08 -12.99
CA ARG A 150 8.71 15.68 -14.16
C ARG A 150 9.58 14.45 -13.90
N ALA A 151 9.73 14.05 -12.64
CA ALA A 151 10.46 12.86 -12.26
C ALA A 151 9.58 11.61 -12.33
N VAL A 152 10.26 10.46 -12.32
CA VAL A 152 9.60 9.17 -12.23
C VAL A 152 9.19 8.88 -10.78
N PRO A 153 8.05 8.22 -10.53
CA PRO A 153 7.54 7.99 -9.17
C PRO A 153 8.26 6.87 -8.42
N GLY A 154 9.11 6.12 -9.10
CA GLY A 154 9.67 4.87 -8.57
C GLY A 154 8.68 3.73 -8.76
N GLY A 155 9.19 2.51 -8.80
CA GLY A 155 8.38 1.36 -9.15
C GLY A 155 8.97 0.05 -8.70
N SER A 156 8.26 -1.06 -8.95
CA SER A 156 7.06 -1.13 -9.79
C SER A 156 5.73 -0.85 -9.10
N SER A 157 5.69 -0.63 -7.79
CA SER A 157 4.45 -0.28 -7.06
C SER A 157 4.15 1.23 -7.11
N SER A 158 4.29 1.83 -8.30
CA SER A 158 4.24 3.29 -8.50
C SER A 158 2.90 3.91 -8.10
N GLY A 159 1.78 3.33 -8.55
CA GLY A 159 0.45 3.85 -8.22
C GLY A 159 0.09 3.63 -6.75
N ALA A 160 0.65 2.59 -6.12
CA ALA A 160 0.44 2.31 -4.70
C ALA A 160 1.16 3.34 -3.81
N ALA A 161 2.36 3.79 -4.18
CA ALA A 161 2.99 4.90 -3.48
C ALA A 161 2.25 6.22 -3.75
N ALA A 162 1.91 6.49 -5.02
CA ALA A 162 1.24 7.73 -5.38
C ALA A 162 -0.17 7.84 -4.76
N SER A 163 -0.92 6.75 -4.60
CA SER A 163 -2.23 6.80 -3.92
C SER A 163 -2.10 7.28 -2.48
N VAL A 164 -1.03 6.89 -1.77
CA VAL A 164 -0.76 7.35 -0.41
C VAL A 164 -0.23 8.77 -0.40
N ALA A 165 0.81 9.05 -1.19
CA ALA A 165 1.47 10.34 -1.23
C ALA A 165 0.53 11.50 -1.62
N PHE A 166 -0.43 11.24 -2.52
CA PHE A 166 -1.42 12.22 -2.96
C PHE A 166 -2.73 12.18 -2.15
N GLY A 167 -2.77 11.48 -1.01
CA GLY A 167 -3.92 11.48 -0.09
C GLY A 167 -5.18 10.82 -0.65
N LEU A 168 -5.03 9.86 -1.58
CA LEU A 168 -6.13 9.09 -2.19
C LEU A 168 -6.35 7.73 -1.51
N ALA A 169 -5.42 7.31 -0.66
CA ALA A 169 -5.56 6.20 0.28
C ALA A 169 -4.66 6.46 1.50
N PRO A 170 -5.02 6.04 2.72
CA PRO A 170 -4.15 6.20 3.88
C PRO A 170 -2.99 5.18 3.90
N ALA A 171 -3.12 4.09 3.15
CA ALA A 171 -2.08 3.09 2.95
C ALA A 171 -2.32 2.27 1.67
N ALA A 172 -1.29 1.56 1.22
CA ALA A 172 -1.34 0.71 0.05
C ALA A 172 -0.58 -0.60 0.21
N ILE A 173 -0.94 -1.59 -0.61
CA ILE A 173 -0.25 -2.89 -0.71
C ILE A 173 0.41 -3.00 -2.08
N GLY A 174 1.72 -3.21 -2.08
CA GLY A 174 2.55 -3.41 -3.26
C GLY A 174 3.28 -4.75 -3.26
N SER A 175 4.13 -4.95 -4.28
CA SER A 175 5.07 -6.08 -4.34
C SER A 175 6.50 -5.59 -4.54
N ASP A 176 7.47 -6.34 -4.03
CA ASP A 176 8.89 -6.02 -4.09
C ASP A 176 9.71 -7.25 -4.52
N THR A 177 10.28 -7.16 -5.71
CA THR A 177 11.20 -8.16 -6.28
C THR A 177 12.66 -7.70 -6.16
N GLY A 178 12.92 -6.45 -6.55
CA GLY A 178 14.25 -5.84 -6.54
C GLY A 178 14.27 -4.42 -5.97
N GLY A 179 13.26 -4.05 -5.18
CA GLY A 179 13.06 -2.68 -4.68
C GLY A 179 11.66 -2.15 -4.90
N SER A 180 10.73 -2.94 -5.44
CA SER A 180 9.46 -2.45 -5.96
C SER A 180 8.44 -1.93 -4.93
N VAL A 181 8.72 -2.05 -3.63
CA VAL A 181 8.02 -1.34 -2.54
C VAL A 181 8.92 -0.23 -1.99
N ARG A 182 10.20 -0.52 -1.76
CA ARG A 182 11.14 0.41 -1.11
C ARG A 182 11.50 1.63 -1.96
N ILE A 183 11.74 1.45 -3.27
CA ILE A 183 12.07 2.54 -4.20
C ILE A 183 10.93 3.56 -4.31
N PRO A 184 9.68 3.15 -4.67
CA PRO A 184 8.59 4.12 -4.75
C PRO A 184 8.22 4.73 -3.39
N ALA A 185 8.43 4.02 -2.28
CA ALA A 185 8.26 4.62 -0.95
C ALA A 185 9.30 5.73 -0.70
N ALA A 186 10.59 5.45 -0.94
CA ALA A 186 11.68 6.40 -0.73
C ALA A 186 11.57 7.66 -1.61
N TRP A 187 11.00 7.55 -2.82
CA TRP A 187 10.89 8.69 -3.74
C TRP A 187 9.64 9.56 -3.50
N ASN A 188 8.66 9.06 -2.73
CA ASN A 188 7.41 9.77 -2.43
C ASN A 188 7.21 10.03 -0.92
N ASP A 189 8.31 10.06 -0.16
CA ASP A 189 8.32 10.37 1.29
C ASP A 189 7.43 9.45 2.14
N LEU A 190 7.47 8.14 1.84
CA LEU A 190 6.70 7.12 2.54
C LEU A 190 7.61 6.09 3.23
N VAL A 191 7.00 5.35 4.16
CA VAL A 191 7.56 4.11 4.69
C VAL A 191 7.13 2.95 3.78
N GLY A 192 8.11 2.16 3.33
CA GLY A 192 7.87 0.96 2.53
C GLY A 192 8.59 -0.24 3.12
N LEU A 193 7.86 -1.31 3.43
CA LEU A 193 8.42 -2.52 4.03
C LEU A 193 8.47 -3.66 3.00
N LYS A 194 9.69 -4.07 2.62
CA LYS A 194 9.88 -5.37 1.96
C LYS A 194 9.90 -6.47 3.01
N THR A 195 9.01 -7.46 2.90
CA THR A 195 8.97 -8.57 3.86
C THR A 195 10.08 -9.60 3.60
N THR A 196 10.24 -10.50 4.58
CA THR A 196 11.02 -11.71 4.43
C THR A 196 10.44 -12.57 3.30
N HIS A 197 11.30 -13.10 2.43
CA HIS A 197 10.85 -14.01 1.38
C HIS A 197 10.18 -15.26 1.98
N GLY A 198 9.07 -15.68 1.39
CA GLY A 198 8.27 -16.80 1.88
C GLY A 198 7.42 -16.52 3.12
N SER A 199 7.45 -15.31 3.70
CA SER A 199 6.65 -15.01 4.90
C SER A 199 5.15 -14.85 4.60
N LEU A 200 4.81 -14.39 3.40
CA LEU A 200 3.44 -14.18 2.95
C LEU A 200 3.13 -15.06 1.73
N PRO A 201 1.89 -15.57 1.61
CA PRO A 201 1.49 -16.36 0.45
C PRO A 201 1.42 -15.47 -0.81
N MET A 202 2.07 -15.92 -1.89
CA MET A 202 2.04 -15.24 -3.19
C MET A 202 0.87 -15.70 -4.09
N ALA A 203 0.07 -16.68 -3.66
CA ALA A 203 -1.03 -17.22 -4.45
C ALA A 203 -2.07 -16.14 -4.81
N GLY A 204 -2.41 -16.09 -6.10
CA GLY A 204 -3.26 -15.05 -6.69
C GLY A 204 -2.52 -13.72 -6.92
N THR A 205 -1.20 -13.76 -7.13
CA THR A 205 -0.45 -12.62 -7.67
C THR A 205 0.09 -12.93 -9.05
N VAL A 206 0.18 -11.91 -9.91
CA VAL A 206 0.90 -12.03 -11.19
C VAL A 206 2.41 -11.97 -10.89
N PRO A 207 3.19 -13.04 -11.14
CA PRO A 207 4.59 -13.11 -10.74
C PRO A 207 5.49 -12.30 -11.68
N LEU A 208 6.61 -11.81 -11.15
CA LEU A 208 7.76 -11.34 -11.93
C LEU A 208 8.91 -12.34 -11.83
N CYS A 209 9.32 -12.65 -10.60
CA CYS A 209 10.38 -13.62 -10.31
C CYS A 209 10.10 -14.27 -8.95
N GLU A 210 9.48 -15.45 -8.97
CA GLU A 210 8.92 -16.10 -7.77
C GLU A 210 9.95 -16.32 -6.63
N THR A 211 11.22 -16.50 -6.96
CA THR A 211 12.30 -16.68 -5.97
C THR A 211 12.74 -15.38 -5.30
N PHE A 212 12.27 -14.23 -5.79
CA PHE A 212 12.56 -12.90 -5.25
C PHE A 212 11.30 -12.14 -4.82
N ASP A 213 10.14 -12.46 -5.38
CA ASP A 213 8.90 -11.74 -5.16
C ASP A 213 8.46 -11.79 -3.69
N THR A 214 8.11 -10.61 -3.17
CA THR A 214 7.52 -10.43 -1.84
C THR A 214 6.39 -9.40 -1.91
N ILE A 215 5.55 -9.37 -0.86
CA ILE A 215 4.43 -8.43 -0.72
C ILE A 215 4.79 -7.45 0.40
N GLY A 216 4.47 -6.18 0.24
CA GLY A 216 4.86 -5.17 1.22
C GLY A 216 3.89 -3.99 1.29
N PRO A 217 3.63 -3.45 2.50
CA PRO A 217 2.87 -2.23 2.66
C PRO A 217 3.68 -0.97 2.32
N LEU A 218 2.97 0.06 1.86
CA LEU A 218 3.43 1.44 1.74
C LEU A 218 2.48 2.33 2.57
N ALA A 219 3.01 3.17 3.45
CA ALA A 219 2.21 4.02 4.33
C ALA A 219 2.98 5.25 4.82
N HIS A 220 2.31 6.16 5.54
CA HIS A 220 2.93 7.37 6.10
C HIS A 220 3.78 7.11 7.35
N SER A 221 3.63 5.95 8.00
CA SER A 221 4.32 5.66 9.26
C SER A 221 4.78 4.21 9.41
N VAL A 222 5.77 3.99 10.26
CA VAL A 222 6.23 2.66 10.65
C VAL A 222 5.14 1.88 11.38
N GLU A 223 4.32 2.58 12.19
CA GLU A 223 3.15 2.00 12.88
C GLU A 223 2.16 1.41 11.87
N ASP A 224 1.84 2.15 10.80
CA ASP A 224 0.94 1.66 9.76
C ASP A 224 1.50 0.42 9.07
N CYS A 225 2.78 0.43 8.68
CA CYS A 225 3.41 -0.75 8.08
C CYS A 225 3.40 -1.96 9.02
N ALA A 226 3.58 -1.78 10.32
CA ALA A 226 3.50 -2.86 11.30
C ALA A 226 2.08 -3.43 11.42
N HIS A 227 1.06 -2.57 11.48
CA HIS A 227 -0.34 -3.00 11.50
C HIS A 227 -0.77 -3.70 10.20
N LEU A 228 -0.34 -3.18 9.05
CA LEU A 228 -0.62 -3.78 7.74
C LEU A 228 0.08 -5.12 7.58
N LEU A 229 1.34 -5.25 8.02
CA LEU A 229 2.05 -6.53 8.01
C LEU A 229 1.28 -7.59 8.81
N ALA A 230 0.78 -7.23 10.00
CA ALA A 230 -0.01 -8.13 10.80
C ALA A 230 -1.31 -8.54 10.09
N ALA A 231 -2.01 -7.59 9.47
CA ALA A 231 -3.22 -7.86 8.69
C ALA A 231 -2.95 -8.76 7.47
N LEU A 232 -1.82 -8.57 6.78
CA LEU A 232 -1.37 -9.43 5.67
C LEU A 232 -1.11 -10.87 6.13
N HIS A 233 -0.57 -11.04 7.35
CA HIS A 233 -0.42 -12.35 7.97
C HIS A 233 -1.72 -12.93 8.55
N GLY A 234 -2.80 -12.15 8.64
CA GLY A 234 -4.00 -12.52 9.39
C GLY A 234 -3.76 -12.67 10.90
N GLN A 235 -2.82 -11.88 11.45
CA GLN A 235 -2.36 -11.94 12.83
C GLN A 235 -2.57 -10.60 13.54
N ARG A 236 -2.32 -10.60 14.86
CA ARG A 236 -2.27 -9.36 15.64
C ARG A 236 -0.92 -8.66 15.45
N PRO A 237 -0.87 -7.32 15.47
CA PRO A 237 0.38 -6.59 15.48
C PRO A 237 1.22 -6.97 16.70
N ALA A 238 2.55 -6.92 16.54
CA ALA A 238 3.46 -7.06 17.66
C ALA A 238 3.23 -5.92 18.65
N ASP A 239 3.14 -6.24 19.95
CA ASP A 239 3.11 -5.23 21.00
C ASP A 239 4.55 -4.75 21.25
N LEU A 240 4.82 -3.51 20.82
CA LEU A 240 6.12 -2.86 20.99
C LEU A 240 6.14 -1.94 22.22
N THR A 241 5.13 -2.01 23.09
CA THR A 241 5.10 -1.22 24.32
C THR A 241 6.34 -1.52 25.17
N GLY A 242 7.13 -0.48 25.45
CA GLY A 242 8.37 -0.62 26.21
C GLY A 242 9.53 -1.23 25.43
N ALA A 243 9.41 -1.44 24.12
CA ALA A 243 10.53 -1.82 23.28
C ALA A 243 11.64 -0.75 23.36
N SER A 244 12.89 -1.20 23.42
CA SER A 244 14.07 -0.34 23.48
C SER A 244 15.12 -0.85 22.51
N LEU A 245 15.82 0.08 21.86
CA LEU A 245 17.02 -0.22 21.08
C LEU A 245 18.28 -0.26 21.94
N SER A 246 18.17 -0.10 23.26
CA SER A 246 19.32 -0.19 24.18
C SER A 246 20.01 -1.55 24.04
N GLY A 247 21.30 -1.53 23.69
CA GLY A 247 22.09 -2.73 23.45
C GLY A 247 21.90 -3.36 22.06
N ALA A 248 21.07 -2.78 21.19
CA ALA A 248 21.00 -3.18 19.80
C ALA A 248 22.33 -2.89 19.09
N ARG A 249 22.69 -3.75 18.15
CA ARG A 249 23.86 -3.60 17.30
C ARG A 249 23.41 -3.42 15.86
N LEU A 250 23.71 -2.27 15.29
CA LEU A 250 23.46 -1.96 13.89
C LEU A 250 24.77 -2.11 13.11
N ALA A 251 24.69 -2.73 11.93
CA ALA A 251 25.83 -2.87 11.02
C ALA A 251 25.60 -1.99 9.79
N VAL A 252 26.61 -1.22 9.41
CA VAL A 252 26.59 -0.39 8.20
C VAL A 252 27.25 -1.16 7.07
N LEU A 253 26.61 -1.16 5.90
CA LEU A 253 27.17 -1.76 4.69
C LEU A 253 28.04 -0.72 3.97
N GLU A 254 29.35 -0.79 4.17
CA GLU A 254 30.32 0.19 3.63
C GLU A 254 30.75 -0.08 2.18
N THR A 255 30.20 -1.11 1.54
CA THR A 255 30.60 -1.52 0.19
C THR A 255 29.67 -0.92 -0.88
N VAL A 256 29.19 -1.73 -1.83
CA VAL A 256 28.38 -1.38 -3.00
C VAL A 256 27.20 -0.44 -2.70
N ALA A 257 26.69 -0.39 -1.47
CA ALA A 257 25.60 0.52 -1.10
C ALA A 257 26.00 2.01 -1.05
N LEU A 258 27.29 2.31 -0.84
CA LEU A 258 27.81 3.68 -0.77
C LEU A 258 28.54 4.11 -2.06
N ASP A 259 28.83 3.16 -2.96
CA ASP A 259 29.47 3.44 -4.25
C ASP A 259 28.58 4.37 -5.10
N ASP A 260 29.18 5.43 -5.66
CA ASP A 260 28.54 6.44 -6.50
C ASP A 260 27.29 7.12 -5.87
N LEU A 261 27.18 7.10 -4.54
CA LEU A 261 26.09 7.75 -3.83
C LEU A 261 26.18 9.27 -3.99
N ARG A 262 25.07 9.90 -4.41
CA ARG A 262 25.00 11.36 -4.53
C ARG A 262 25.06 12.01 -3.14
N ASP A 263 25.63 13.21 -3.07
CA ASP A 263 25.83 13.97 -1.82
C ASP A 263 24.59 14.08 -0.93
N ARG A 264 23.40 14.33 -1.51
CA ARG A 264 22.17 14.51 -0.71
C ARG A 264 21.69 13.22 -0.04
N PRO A 265 21.51 12.09 -0.75
CA PRO A 265 21.27 10.80 -0.11
C PRO A 265 22.37 10.38 0.89
N ALA A 266 23.65 10.69 0.60
CA ALA A 266 24.75 10.41 1.52
C ALA A 266 24.57 11.18 2.84
N GLN A 267 24.33 12.48 2.78
CA GLN A 267 24.06 13.29 3.97
C GLN A 267 22.84 12.77 4.76
N GLY A 268 21.75 12.41 4.06
CA GLY A 268 20.56 11.86 4.71
C GLY A 268 20.80 10.52 5.41
N PHE A 269 21.76 9.72 4.92
CA PHE A 269 22.20 8.50 5.60
C PHE A 269 23.03 8.85 6.85
N GLU A 270 24.02 9.73 6.73
CA GLU A 270 24.88 10.15 7.86
C GLU A 270 24.07 10.82 8.99
N ASP A 271 23.03 11.59 8.66
CA ASP A 271 22.16 12.22 9.66
C ASP A 271 21.33 11.19 10.46
N ALA A 272 21.13 9.98 9.92
CA ALA A 272 20.30 8.94 10.52
C ALA A 272 21.09 7.92 11.37
N VAL A 273 22.41 7.86 11.22
CA VAL A 273 23.33 6.93 11.91
C VAL A 273 23.90 7.58 13.18
#